data_AF-A0A062U9E4-F1
#
_entry.id   AF-A0A062U9E4-F1
#
_cell.length_a   1.000
_cell.length_b   1.000
_cell.length_c   1.000
_cell.angle_alpha   90.00
_cell.angle_beta   90.00
_cell.angle_gamma   90.00
#
_symmetry.space_group_name_H-M   'P 1'
#
loop_
_entity.id
_entity.type
_entity.pdbx_description
1 polymer ?
#
loop_
_entity_poly.entity_id
_entity_poly.type
_entity_poly.pdbx_seq_one_letter_code
_entity_poly.pdbx_strand_id
1 'polypeptide(L)'
;MIKAGFLKKQREKSRSNQSTTPFLRRLVFHTVDQVALEHYGADYAMKCAQTAGAAQRLLSLLGVQSRLTLGAACFPKIAPDGRFLGWTGFWGDDHHIWLTTEFFEVADLSIARLHDHPETRGAEMPTPAIWWGYQQGWPPIIRYLEDTFIDRIALSCALEQASFEAFLEKVEVALLSILNEQSVSDIRFDSVLMNVDQLNALTDANDRWATAAYFVPAHNITFPDWIVEREKELEYFISRNQRPPSRLSLREDLIR
;
A
#
# COMPACT_ATOMS: atom_id res chain seq x y z
N MET A 1 -8.49 26.21 2.73
CA MET A 1 -7.29 26.19 3.60
C MET A 1 -7.43 25.27 4.81
N ILE A 2 -6.56 24.28 4.91
CA ILE A 2 -6.40 23.40 6.08
C ILE A 2 -5.40 24.04 7.04
N LYS A 3 -5.88 24.43 8.23
CA LYS A 3 -5.05 25.17 9.21
C LYS A 3 -3.98 24.26 9.84
N ALA A 4 -2.78 24.80 10.09
CA ALA A 4 -1.70 24.10 10.80
C ALA A 4 -2.14 23.54 12.18
N GLY A 5 -3.01 24.27 12.90
CA GLY A 5 -3.58 23.80 14.17
C GLY A 5 -4.46 22.56 14.03
N PHE A 6 -5.15 22.38 12.89
CA PHE A 6 -5.90 21.16 12.60
C PHE A 6 -4.96 19.97 12.37
N LEU A 7 -3.92 20.15 11.53
CA LEU A 7 -2.90 19.11 11.31
C LEU A 7 -2.21 18.70 12.61
N LYS A 8 -1.87 19.66 13.48
CA LYS A 8 -1.32 19.38 14.80
C LYS A 8 -2.23 18.46 15.61
N LYS A 9 -3.54 18.76 15.68
CA LYS A 9 -4.52 17.89 16.36
C LYS A 9 -4.62 16.50 15.75
N GLN A 10 -4.56 16.39 14.41
CA GLN A 10 -4.57 15.07 13.75
C GLN A 10 -3.34 14.25 14.13
N ARG A 11 -2.15 14.85 14.20
CA ARG A 11 -0.92 14.17 14.64
C ARG A 11 -0.98 13.73 16.11
N GLU A 12 -1.44 14.62 16.99
CA GLU A 12 -1.63 14.32 18.41
C GLU A 12 -2.61 13.16 18.59
N LYS A 13 -3.72 13.17 17.84
CA LYS A 13 -4.69 12.07 17.83
C LYS A 13 -4.07 10.77 17.30
N SER A 14 -3.25 10.83 16.24
CA SER A 14 -2.58 9.62 15.74
C SER A 14 -1.70 8.97 16.80
N ARG A 15 -0.91 9.79 17.51
CA ARG A 15 -0.02 9.31 18.60
C ARG A 15 -0.81 8.77 19.78
N SER A 16 -1.87 9.46 20.20
CA SER A 16 -2.72 9.02 21.30
C SER A 16 -3.42 7.69 20.98
N ASN A 17 -3.82 7.48 19.73
CA ASN A 17 -4.54 6.29 19.29
C ASN A 17 -3.60 5.18 18.80
N GLN A 18 -2.29 5.43 18.74
CA GLN A 18 -1.31 4.52 18.14
C GLN A 18 -1.73 4.06 16.73
N SER A 19 -2.21 5.01 15.92
CA SER A 19 -2.73 4.74 14.58
C SER A 19 -2.85 6.03 13.77
N THR A 20 -2.49 6.01 12.48
CA THR A 20 -2.61 7.21 11.63
C THR A 20 -4.08 7.63 11.50
N THR A 21 -4.42 8.87 11.80
CA THR A 21 -5.81 9.34 11.67
C THR A 21 -6.33 9.21 10.23
N PRO A 22 -7.63 8.87 10.03
CA PRO A 22 -8.20 8.71 8.69
C PRO A 22 -8.01 9.90 7.77
N PHE A 23 -7.97 11.12 8.31
CA PHE A 23 -7.69 12.32 7.52
C PHE A 23 -6.28 12.31 6.95
N LEU A 24 -5.25 12.03 7.76
CA LEU A 24 -3.86 12.01 7.28
C LEU A 24 -3.64 10.90 6.26
N ARG A 25 -4.27 9.72 6.46
CA ARG A 25 -4.24 8.63 5.47
C ARG A 25 -4.75 9.09 4.11
N ARG A 26 -5.95 9.66 4.09
CA ARG A 26 -6.57 10.18 2.86
C ARG A 26 -5.75 11.30 2.24
N LEU A 27 -5.23 12.22 3.04
CA LEU A 27 -4.38 13.30 2.54
C LEU A 27 -3.14 12.76 1.83
N VAL A 28 -2.44 11.80 2.42
CA VAL A 28 -1.25 11.18 1.81
C VAL A 28 -1.62 10.46 0.50
N PHE A 29 -2.61 9.58 0.54
CA PHE A 29 -2.99 8.80 -0.65
C PHE A 29 -3.58 9.67 -1.75
N HIS A 30 -4.42 10.65 -1.42
CA HIS A 30 -4.96 11.60 -2.39
C HIS A 30 -3.86 12.37 -3.10
N THR A 31 -2.91 12.97 -2.36
CA THR A 31 -1.83 13.74 -2.96
C THR A 31 -0.93 12.87 -3.84
N VAL A 32 -0.54 11.68 -3.37
CA VAL A 32 0.35 10.80 -4.12
C VAL A 32 -0.35 10.25 -5.37
N ASP A 33 -1.61 9.82 -5.28
CA ASP A 33 -2.36 9.26 -6.41
C ASP A 33 -2.54 10.30 -7.53
N GLN A 34 -2.96 11.53 -7.18
CA GLN A 34 -3.13 12.60 -8.18
C GLN A 34 -1.83 12.90 -8.92
N VAL A 35 -0.74 13.11 -8.19
CA VAL A 35 0.54 13.44 -8.81
C VAL A 35 1.11 12.25 -9.57
N ALA A 36 0.89 11.01 -9.11
CA ALA A 36 1.38 9.82 -9.81
C ALA A 36 0.66 9.62 -11.15
N LEU A 37 -0.66 9.84 -11.19
CA LEU A 37 -1.44 9.84 -12.42
C LEU A 37 -0.93 10.90 -13.42
N GLU A 38 -0.65 12.11 -12.96
CA GLU A 38 -0.15 13.19 -13.80
C GLU A 38 1.30 12.97 -14.26
N HIS A 39 2.16 12.44 -13.39
CA HIS A 39 3.59 12.28 -13.66
C HIS A 39 3.89 11.03 -14.50
N TYR A 40 3.29 9.88 -14.15
CA TYR A 40 3.62 8.59 -14.76
C TYR A 40 2.55 8.12 -15.75
N GLY A 41 1.33 8.65 -15.70
CA GLY A 41 0.25 8.25 -16.59
C GLY A 41 0.03 6.73 -16.58
N ALA A 42 0.14 6.10 -17.75
CA ALA A 42 -0.05 4.67 -17.92
C ALA A 42 0.98 3.81 -17.16
N ASP A 43 2.16 4.35 -16.85
CA ASP A 43 3.21 3.59 -16.17
C ASP A 43 2.99 3.52 -14.66
N TYR A 44 2.04 4.27 -14.09
CA TYR A 44 1.81 4.35 -12.65
C TYR A 44 1.63 2.96 -12.01
N ALA A 45 0.94 2.03 -12.66
CA ALA A 45 0.74 0.68 -12.13
C ALA A 45 2.05 -0.07 -11.82
N MET A 46 3.18 0.32 -12.42
CA MET A 46 4.51 -0.27 -12.20
C MET A 46 5.38 0.53 -11.21
N LYS A 47 4.85 1.59 -10.58
CA LYS A 47 5.62 2.53 -9.76
C LYS A 47 5.39 2.35 -8.26
N CYS A 48 5.35 1.10 -7.79
CA CYS A 48 5.17 0.77 -6.36
C CYS A 48 6.28 1.37 -5.49
N ALA A 49 7.55 1.27 -5.92
CA ALA A 49 8.67 1.90 -5.25
C ALA A 49 8.46 3.41 -5.11
N GLN A 50 8.28 4.12 -6.23
CA GLN A 50 8.21 5.57 -6.26
C GLN A 50 7.03 6.09 -5.44
N THR A 51 5.86 5.44 -5.52
CA THR A 51 4.68 5.86 -4.76
C THR A 51 4.79 5.55 -3.26
N ALA A 52 5.41 4.43 -2.88
CA ALA A 52 5.75 4.17 -1.48
C ALA A 52 6.76 5.22 -0.96
N GLY A 53 7.79 5.56 -1.73
CA GLY A 53 8.75 6.62 -1.36
C GLY A 53 8.10 7.99 -1.19
N ALA A 54 7.20 8.37 -2.10
CA ALA A 54 6.45 9.62 -2.00
C ALA A 54 5.53 9.65 -0.78
N ALA A 55 4.81 8.55 -0.49
CA ALA A 55 4.01 8.44 0.71
C ALA A 55 4.87 8.51 1.99
N GLN A 56 6.07 7.91 1.99
CA GLN A 56 7.03 8.01 3.10
C GLN A 56 7.42 9.47 3.35
N ARG A 57 7.72 10.18 2.27
CA ARG A 57 8.13 11.59 2.31
C ARG A 57 7.02 12.48 2.89
N LEU A 58 5.78 12.29 2.43
CA LEU A 58 4.63 13.03 2.96
C LEU A 58 4.35 12.71 4.42
N LEU A 59 4.42 11.43 4.81
CA LEU A 59 4.26 11.01 6.21
C LEU A 59 5.29 11.69 7.11
N SER A 60 6.55 11.74 6.68
CA SER A 60 7.62 12.42 7.41
C SER A 60 7.34 13.92 7.60
N LEU A 61 6.89 14.62 6.55
CA LEU A 61 6.46 16.03 6.64
C LEU A 61 5.26 16.21 7.60
N LEU A 62 4.38 15.22 7.65
CA LEU A 62 3.25 15.15 8.56
C LEU A 62 3.63 14.58 9.95
N GLY A 63 4.92 14.40 10.24
CA GLY A 63 5.43 13.99 11.55
C GLY A 63 5.05 12.56 11.95
N VAL A 64 4.82 11.69 10.98
CA VAL A 64 4.61 10.25 11.14
C VAL A 64 5.83 9.52 10.56
N GLN A 65 6.52 8.74 11.39
CA GLN A 65 7.64 7.93 10.93
C GLN A 65 7.13 6.68 10.17
N SER A 66 7.90 6.25 9.18
CA SER A 66 7.59 5.05 8.40
C SER A 66 8.84 4.45 7.77
N ARG A 67 8.78 3.16 7.48
CA ARG A 67 9.85 2.38 6.86
C ARG A 67 9.33 1.73 5.58
N LEU A 68 10.18 1.68 4.57
CA LEU A 68 9.89 0.94 3.35
C LEU A 68 10.18 -0.55 3.58
N THR A 69 9.29 -1.38 3.09
CA THR A 69 9.39 -2.84 3.18
C THR A 69 9.25 -3.43 1.80
N LEU A 70 10.17 -4.33 1.47
CA LEU A 70 10.15 -5.18 0.29
C LEU A 70 9.66 -6.57 0.72
N GLY A 71 8.79 -7.16 -0.08
CA GLY A 71 8.28 -8.49 0.21
C GLY A 71 7.31 -8.98 -0.85
N ALA A 72 6.55 -10.01 -0.46
CA ALA A 72 5.45 -10.52 -1.27
C ALA A 72 4.11 -9.95 -0.79
N ALA A 73 3.20 -9.73 -1.73
CA ALA A 73 1.84 -9.28 -1.45
C ALA A 73 0.85 -10.10 -2.28
N CYS A 74 -0.25 -10.56 -1.68
CA CYS A 74 -1.22 -11.45 -2.32
C CYS A 74 -2.65 -11.01 -2.01
N PHE A 75 -3.48 -10.98 -3.04
CA PHE A 75 -4.86 -10.48 -3.04
C PHE A 75 -5.76 -11.37 -3.90
N PRO A 76 -7.08 -11.35 -3.69
CA PRO A 76 -8.03 -12.03 -4.57
C PRO A 76 -8.07 -11.34 -5.93
N LYS A 77 -7.92 -12.13 -7.01
CA LYS A 77 -8.13 -11.68 -8.38
C LYS A 77 -9.63 -11.73 -8.66
N ILE A 78 -10.26 -10.58 -8.81
CA ILE A 78 -11.70 -10.49 -9.07
C ILE A 78 -11.94 -9.98 -10.50
N ALA A 79 -12.77 -10.66 -11.27
CA ALA A 79 -13.17 -10.24 -12.60
C ALA A 79 -14.09 -8.99 -12.56
N PRO A 80 -14.21 -8.22 -13.65
CA PRO A 80 -15.16 -7.09 -13.72
C PRO A 80 -16.63 -7.46 -13.48
N ASP A 81 -16.99 -8.73 -13.70
CA ASP A 81 -18.32 -9.30 -13.42
C ASP A 81 -18.51 -9.75 -11.96
N GLY A 82 -17.51 -9.57 -11.09
CA GLY A 82 -17.55 -9.91 -9.67
C GLY A 82 -17.19 -11.36 -9.34
N ARG A 83 -16.69 -12.16 -10.30
CA ARG A 83 -16.25 -13.54 -10.01
C ARG A 83 -14.81 -13.58 -9.51
N PHE A 84 -14.57 -14.43 -8.51
CA PHE A 84 -13.21 -14.79 -8.11
C PHE A 84 -12.53 -15.63 -9.22
N LEU A 85 -11.33 -15.21 -9.62
CA LEU A 85 -10.53 -15.85 -10.68
C LEU A 85 -9.28 -16.57 -10.15
N GLY A 86 -9.00 -16.47 -8.84
CA GLY A 86 -7.76 -16.94 -8.23
C GLY A 86 -7.07 -15.81 -7.47
N TRP A 87 -5.74 -15.88 -7.41
CA TRP A 87 -4.92 -14.92 -6.67
C TRP A 87 -4.15 -13.99 -7.61
N THR A 88 -3.93 -12.76 -7.18
CA THR A 88 -3.16 -11.70 -7.87
C THR A 88 -2.24 -11.01 -6.87
N GLY A 89 -1.18 -10.35 -7.35
CA GLY A 89 -0.19 -9.68 -6.53
C GLY A 89 1.24 -9.97 -6.99
N PHE A 90 2.18 -9.94 -6.05
CA PHE A 90 3.61 -10.08 -6.31
C PHE A 90 4.19 -11.13 -5.36
N TRP A 91 4.73 -12.22 -5.90
CA TRP A 91 5.41 -13.27 -5.15
C TRP A 91 6.30 -14.10 -6.08
N GLY A 92 7.08 -15.02 -5.53
CA GLY A 92 8.04 -15.79 -6.31
C GLY A 92 9.20 -14.91 -6.75
N ASP A 93 9.36 -14.76 -8.06
CA ASP A 93 10.40 -13.92 -8.67
C ASP A 93 9.99 -12.42 -8.71
N ASP A 94 8.73 -12.12 -8.38
CA ASP A 94 8.18 -10.76 -8.32
C ASP A 94 8.15 -10.23 -6.89
N HIS A 95 8.34 -8.91 -6.79
CA HIS A 95 8.57 -8.23 -5.51
C HIS A 95 7.73 -6.96 -5.46
N HIS A 96 7.27 -6.61 -4.27
CA HIS A 96 6.50 -5.40 -4.06
C HIS A 96 7.08 -4.55 -2.94
N ILE A 97 6.92 -3.23 -3.05
CA ILE A 97 7.36 -2.27 -2.04
C ILE A 97 6.14 -1.56 -1.46
N TRP A 98 6.05 -1.55 -0.14
CA TRP A 98 5.04 -0.82 0.62
C TRP A 98 5.67 -0.10 1.81
N LEU A 99 4.83 0.61 2.58
CA LEU A 99 5.24 1.26 3.81
C LEU A 99 4.68 0.56 5.04
N THR A 100 5.49 0.52 6.10
CA THR A 100 5.03 0.25 7.46
C THR A 100 5.22 1.51 8.30
N THR A 101 4.14 2.05 8.90
CA THR A 101 4.20 3.24 9.77
C THR A 101 4.75 2.90 11.16
N GLU A 102 5.14 3.91 11.94
CA GLU A 102 5.53 3.76 13.36
C GLU A 102 4.43 3.15 14.25
N PHE A 103 3.19 3.13 13.74
CA PHE A 103 2.04 2.54 14.41
C PHE A 103 1.79 1.09 13.98
N PHE A 104 2.73 0.46 13.27
CA PHE A 104 2.59 -0.89 12.71
C PHE A 104 1.37 -0.98 11.78
N GLU A 105 1.23 0.00 10.88
CA GLU A 105 0.23 -0.01 9.82
C GLU A 105 0.90 -0.21 8.47
N VAL A 106 0.43 -1.15 7.68
CA VAL A 106 0.81 -1.28 6.27
C VAL A 106 0.04 -0.26 5.45
N ALA A 107 0.75 0.59 4.71
CA ALA A 107 0.20 1.53 3.75
C ALA A 107 0.71 1.21 2.34
N ASP A 108 -0.22 0.91 1.44
CA ASP A 108 0.07 0.55 0.06
C ASP A 108 -1.01 1.14 -0.87
N LEU A 109 -0.63 2.22 -1.53
CA LEU A 109 -1.46 2.89 -2.53
C LEU A 109 -1.42 2.16 -3.88
N SER A 110 -0.26 1.61 -4.24
CA SER A 110 0.02 1.10 -5.58
C SER A 110 -0.84 -0.11 -5.96
N ILE A 111 -1.28 -0.90 -4.97
CA ILE A 111 -2.17 -2.03 -5.23
C ILE A 111 -3.54 -1.61 -5.79
N ALA A 112 -3.96 -0.37 -5.57
CA ALA A 112 -5.16 0.16 -6.20
C ALA A 112 -5.07 0.23 -7.73
N ARG A 113 -3.85 0.21 -8.26
CA ARG A 113 -3.53 0.21 -9.69
C ARG A 113 -3.09 -1.16 -10.21
N LEU A 114 -3.19 -2.22 -9.40
CA LEU A 114 -2.78 -3.56 -9.82
C LEU A 114 -3.50 -4.01 -11.10
N HIS A 115 -4.79 -3.70 -11.23
CA HIS A 115 -5.60 -4.01 -12.41
C HIS A 115 -5.13 -3.37 -13.72
N ASP A 116 -4.28 -2.34 -13.65
CA ASP A 116 -3.67 -1.65 -14.80
C ASP A 116 -2.24 -2.14 -15.06
N HIS A 117 -1.68 -3.02 -14.21
CA HIS A 117 -0.34 -3.57 -14.38
C HIS A 117 -0.25 -4.36 -15.70
N PRO A 118 0.83 -4.24 -16.50
CA PRO A 118 0.90 -4.87 -17.82
C PRO A 118 0.60 -6.38 -17.83
N GLU A 119 0.99 -7.09 -16.77
CA GLU A 119 0.76 -8.54 -16.60
C GLU A 119 -0.70 -8.91 -16.31
N THR A 120 -1.50 -8.00 -15.75
CA THR A 120 -2.90 -8.27 -15.35
C THR A 120 -3.92 -7.34 -16.01
N ARG A 121 -3.46 -6.43 -16.88
CA ARG A 121 -4.24 -5.32 -17.42
C ARG A 121 -5.60 -5.74 -17.97
N GLY A 122 -6.66 -5.19 -17.37
CA GLY A 122 -8.04 -5.38 -17.80
C GLY A 122 -8.63 -6.77 -17.52
N ALA A 123 -7.87 -7.67 -16.89
CA ALA A 123 -8.34 -8.99 -16.49
C ALA A 123 -8.97 -9.01 -15.09
N GLU A 124 -8.80 -7.94 -14.32
CA GLU A 124 -9.30 -7.83 -12.96
C GLU A 124 -9.85 -6.42 -12.67
N MET A 125 -10.67 -6.33 -11.64
CA MET A 125 -11.20 -5.05 -11.15
C MET A 125 -10.25 -4.43 -10.10
N PRO A 126 -10.35 -3.11 -9.85
CA PRO A 126 -9.47 -2.44 -8.90
C PRO A 126 -9.58 -3.02 -7.48
N THR A 127 -8.43 -3.35 -6.90
CA THR A 127 -8.31 -3.66 -5.47
C THR A 127 -8.35 -2.36 -4.66
N PRO A 128 -8.94 -2.32 -3.46
CA PRO A 128 -8.82 -1.14 -2.59
C PRO A 128 -7.36 -0.87 -2.20
N ALA A 129 -6.96 0.40 -2.08
CA ALA A 129 -5.68 0.75 -1.46
C ALA A 129 -5.67 0.27 -0.01
N ILE A 130 -4.50 -0.09 0.52
CA ILE A 130 -4.40 -0.65 1.88
C ILE A 130 -3.86 0.41 2.84
N TRP A 131 -4.52 0.56 4.00
CA TRP A 131 -3.95 1.24 5.17
C TRP A 131 -4.32 0.50 6.45
N TRP A 132 -3.77 -0.70 6.63
CA TRP A 132 -4.23 -1.68 7.61
C TRP A 132 -3.32 -1.78 8.83
N GLY A 133 -3.90 -1.78 10.04
CA GLY A 133 -3.13 -1.94 11.29
C GLY A 133 -2.89 -3.41 11.65
N TYR A 134 -1.63 -3.81 11.85
CA TYR A 134 -1.25 -5.20 12.19
C TYR A 134 -1.92 -5.73 13.46
N GLN A 135 -2.26 -4.85 14.41
CA GLN A 135 -2.87 -5.22 15.70
C GLN A 135 -4.22 -5.96 15.55
N GLN A 136 -4.87 -5.87 14.39
CA GLN A 136 -6.16 -6.50 14.13
C GLN A 136 -6.05 -7.87 13.47
N GLY A 137 -4.82 -8.31 13.13
CA GLY A 137 -4.58 -9.44 12.26
C GLY A 137 -4.96 -9.12 10.80
N TRP A 138 -4.44 -9.93 9.87
CA TRP A 138 -4.83 -9.84 8.47
C TRP A 138 -6.12 -10.61 8.20
N PRO A 139 -7.02 -10.10 7.34
CA PRO A 139 -8.16 -10.89 6.91
C PRO A 139 -7.65 -12.09 6.07
N PRO A 140 -8.40 -13.20 5.98
CA PRO A 140 -7.99 -14.41 5.26
C PRO A 140 -8.00 -14.27 3.73
N ILE A 141 -7.92 -13.03 3.24
CA ILE A 141 -7.97 -12.68 1.81
C ILE A 141 -6.78 -11.81 1.38
N ILE A 142 -6.02 -11.26 2.33
CA ILE A 142 -4.86 -10.40 2.05
C ILE A 142 -3.65 -10.95 2.79
N ARG A 143 -2.50 -10.98 2.13
CA ARG A 143 -1.21 -11.27 2.76
C ARG A 143 -0.16 -10.26 2.32
N TYR A 144 0.58 -9.78 3.30
CA TYR A 144 1.86 -9.11 3.12
C TYR A 144 2.90 -9.94 3.88
N LEU A 145 3.91 -10.42 3.17
CA LEU A 145 4.99 -11.22 3.72
C LEU A 145 6.29 -10.43 3.58
N GLU A 146 6.69 -9.81 4.69
CA GLU A 146 7.89 -8.97 4.76
C GLU A 146 9.14 -9.82 4.51
N ASP A 147 10.02 -9.36 3.61
CA ASP A 147 11.31 -10.00 3.36
C ASP A 147 12.46 -9.16 3.93
N THR A 148 12.59 -7.93 3.42
CA THR A 148 13.62 -7.00 3.87
C THR A 148 13.10 -5.59 3.95
N PHE A 149 13.73 -4.80 4.80
CA PHE A 149 13.50 -3.38 4.84
C PHE A 149 14.41 -2.65 3.87
N ILE A 150 13.91 -1.52 3.36
CA ILE A 150 14.63 -0.62 2.47
C ILE A 150 14.88 0.69 3.22
N ASP A 151 16.14 1.13 3.27
CA ASP A 151 16.50 2.38 3.93
C ASP A 151 16.21 3.60 3.04
N ARG A 152 16.45 3.47 1.73
CA ARG A 152 16.10 4.47 0.71
C ARG A 152 15.86 3.81 -0.63
N ILE A 153 15.08 4.47 -1.48
CA ILE A 153 14.93 4.08 -2.89
C ILE A 153 16.10 4.69 -3.66
N ALA A 154 16.91 3.81 -4.26
CA ALA A 154 18.01 4.19 -5.13
C ALA A 154 17.89 3.38 -6.42
N LEU A 155 17.34 4.00 -7.46
CA LEU A 155 17.12 3.35 -8.75
C LEU A 155 18.42 3.31 -9.56
N SER A 156 18.74 2.16 -10.13
CA SER A 156 19.96 1.97 -10.92
C SER A 156 19.99 2.82 -12.21
N CYS A 157 18.82 3.07 -12.81
CA CYS A 157 18.69 3.89 -14.00
C CYS A 157 18.65 5.39 -13.64
N ALA A 158 19.62 6.16 -14.13
CA ALA A 158 19.73 7.60 -13.85
C ALA A 158 18.49 8.40 -14.30
N LEU A 159 17.87 8.03 -15.42
CA LEU A 159 16.65 8.68 -15.91
C LEU A 159 15.45 8.40 -14.99
N GLU A 160 15.31 7.16 -14.51
CA GLU A 160 14.25 6.82 -13.58
C GLU A 160 14.47 7.45 -12.21
N GLN A 161 15.72 7.51 -11.74
CA GLN A 161 16.10 8.21 -10.51
C GLN A 161 15.76 9.70 -10.60
N ALA A 162 16.12 10.38 -11.69
CA ALA A 162 15.79 11.79 -11.90
C ALA A 162 14.27 12.01 -12.00
N SER A 163 13.54 11.10 -12.66
CA SER A 163 12.08 11.14 -12.70
C SER A 163 11.46 10.96 -11.30
N PHE A 164 12.00 10.05 -10.48
CA PHE A 164 11.56 9.86 -9.10
C PHE A 164 11.81 11.11 -8.23
N GLU A 165 12.97 11.74 -8.35
CA GLU A 165 13.27 13.00 -7.64
C GLU A 165 12.30 14.12 -8.04
N ALA A 166 12.06 14.30 -9.34
CA ALA A 166 11.08 15.27 -9.83
C ALA A 166 9.64 14.92 -9.38
N PHE A 167 9.31 13.64 -9.23
CA PHE A 167 8.03 13.21 -8.69
C PHE A 167 7.90 13.58 -7.20
N LEU A 168 8.93 13.36 -6.38
CA LEU A 168 8.94 13.75 -4.97
C LEU A 168 8.73 15.26 -4.79
N GLU A 169 9.42 16.08 -5.59
CA GLU A 169 9.25 17.54 -5.56
C GLU A 169 7.81 17.96 -5.89
N LYS A 170 7.22 17.37 -6.94
CA LYS A 170 5.82 17.64 -7.30
C LYS A 170 4.84 17.24 -6.21
N VAL A 171 5.08 16.11 -5.54
CA VAL A 171 4.23 15.63 -4.43
C VAL A 171 4.30 16.58 -3.24
N GLU A 172 5.47 17.13 -2.91
CA GLU A 172 5.61 18.13 -1.85
C GLU A 172 4.90 19.45 -2.19
N VAL A 173 5.07 19.94 -3.43
CA VAL A 173 4.37 21.14 -3.92
C VAL A 173 2.86 20.95 -3.90
N ALA A 174 2.38 19.78 -4.35
CA ALA A 174 0.96 19.45 -4.33
C ALA A 174 0.40 19.41 -2.91
N LEU A 175 1.13 18.81 -1.96
CA LEU A 175 0.72 18.84 -0.54
C LEU A 175 0.57 20.29 -0.05
N LEU A 176 1.55 21.15 -0.32
CA LEU A 176 1.49 22.56 0.11
C LEU A 176 0.31 23.31 -0.52
N SER A 177 0.06 23.14 -1.82
CA SER A 177 -1.10 23.73 -2.51
C SER A 177 -2.41 23.23 -1.88
N ILE A 178 -2.57 21.92 -1.69
CA ILE A 178 -3.75 21.32 -1.03
C ILE A 178 -3.98 21.95 0.35
N LEU A 179 -2.92 22.05 1.17
CA LEU A 179 -3.04 22.62 2.51
C LEU A 179 -3.45 24.10 2.50
N ASN A 180 -2.95 24.87 1.54
CA ASN A 180 -3.23 26.30 1.43
C ASN A 180 -4.61 26.59 0.83
N GLU A 181 -5.01 25.83 -0.19
CA GLU A 181 -6.14 26.16 -1.04
C GLU A 181 -7.39 25.38 -0.63
N GLN A 182 -7.26 24.07 -0.40
CA GLN A 182 -8.41 23.18 -0.21
C GLN A 182 -8.92 23.13 1.23
N SER A 183 -10.15 22.66 1.40
CA SER A 183 -10.78 22.39 2.69
C SER A 183 -10.69 20.92 3.07
N VAL A 184 -10.96 20.60 4.34
CA VAL A 184 -10.92 19.21 4.84
C VAL A 184 -11.88 18.29 4.08
N SER A 185 -13.04 18.81 3.63
CA SER A 185 -14.06 18.04 2.90
C SER A 185 -13.72 17.77 1.43
N ASP A 186 -12.74 18.49 0.89
CA ASP A 186 -12.29 18.32 -0.50
C ASP A 186 -11.34 17.13 -0.63
N ILE A 187 -10.70 16.73 0.49
CA ILE A 187 -9.76 15.61 0.53
C ILE A 187 -10.53 14.29 0.59
N ARG A 188 -10.78 13.73 -0.59
CA ARG A 188 -11.46 12.45 -0.77
C ARG A 188 -10.52 11.41 -1.37
N PHE A 189 -10.65 10.19 -0.84
CA PHE A 189 -10.01 9.00 -1.39
C PHE A 189 -10.89 7.82 -1.00
N ASP A 190 -11.64 7.29 -1.96
CA ASP A 190 -12.87 6.55 -1.68
C ASP A 190 -12.64 5.08 -1.32
N SER A 191 -11.48 4.51 -1.66
CA SER A 191 -11.21 3.07 -1.51
C SER A 191 -9.93 2.78 -0.73
N VAL A 192 -9.87 3.22 0.53
CA VAL A 192 -8.83 2.75 1.48
C VAL A 192 -9.42 1.66 2.36
N LEU A 193 -8.85 0.46 2.36
CA LEU A 193 -9.19 -0.61 3.28
C LEU A 193 -8.33 -0.50 4.54
N MET A 194 -8.96 -0.16 5.67
CA MET A 194 -8.26 0.18 6.90
C MET A 194 -8.33 -0.88 8.00
N ASN A 195 -9.40 -1.68 7.99
CA ASN A 195 -9.70 -2.66 9.02
C ASN A 195 -10.81 -3.62 8.57
N VAL A 196 -11.04 -4.64 9.40
CA VAL A 196 -12.07 -5.66 9.15
C VAL A 196 -13.47 -5.07 9.16
N ASP A 197 -13.74 -4.07 10.01
CA ASP A 197 -15.04 -3.41 10.06
C ASP A 197 -15.38 -2.71 8.75
N GLN A 198 -14.38 -2.09 8.11
CA GLN A 198 -14.56 -1.46 6.81
C GLN A 198 -14.69 -2.48 5.69
N LEU A 199 -13.96 -3.60 5.75
CA LEU A 199 -14.13 -4.71 4.81
C LEU A 199 -15.57 -5.26 4.86
N ASN A 200 -16.09 -5.46 6.09
CA ASN A 200 -17.47 -5.87 6.33
C ASN A 200 -18.44 -4.80 5.80
N ALA A 201 -18.22 -3.51 6.11
CA ALA A 201 -19.09 -2.43 5.66
C ALA A 201 -19.15 -2.30 4.12
N LEU A 202 -18.02 -2.51 3.42
CA LEU A 202 -17.99 -2.55 1.95
C LEU A 202 -18.80 -3.73 1.42
N THR A 203 -18.74 -4.87 2.09
CA THR A 203 -19.50 -6.07 1.72
C THR A 203 -21.00 -5.89 1.96
N ASP A 204 -21.37 -5.31 3.11
CA ASP A 204 -22.75 -4.95 3.43
C ASP A 204 -23.32 -3.92 2.44
N ALA A 205 -22.47 -3.04 1.92
CA ALA A 205 -22.79 -2.10 0.86
C ALA A 205 -22.79 -2.72 -0.57
N ASN A 206 -22.58 -4.04 -0.67
CA ASN A 206 -22.52 -4.79 -1.92
C ASN A 206 -21.43 -4.28 -2.89
N ASP A 207 -20.29 -3.83 -2.33
CA ASP A 207 -19.09 -3.56 -3.12
C ASP A 207 -18.66 -4.85 -3.83
N ARG A 208 -18.43 -4.75 -5.14
CA ARG A 208 -18.18 -5.92 -5.98
C ARG A 208 -16.88 -6.63 -5.63
N TRP A 209 -15.82 -5.88 -5.30
CA TRP A 209 -14.54 -6.47 -4.97
C TRP A 209 -14.62 -7.14 -3.60
N ALA A 210 -15.13 -6.42 -2.59
CA ALA A 210 -15.22 -6.93 -1.23
C ALA A 210 -16.11 -8.17 -1.14
N THR A 211 -17.30 -8.12 -1.76
CA THR A 211 -18.25 -9.25 -1.79
C THR A 211 -17.63 -10.48 -2.44
N ALA A 212 -16.95 -10.30 -3.57
CA ALA A 212 -16.29 -11.41 -4.26
C ALA A 212 -15.08 -11.94 -3.47
N ALA A 213 -14.35 -11.09 -2.76
CA ALA A 213 -13.24 -11.52 -1.90
C ALA A 213 -13.72 -12.45 -0.78
N TYR A 214 -14.92 -12.25 -0.21
CA TYR A 214 -15.50 -13.16 0.78
C TYR A 214 -15.83 -14.57 0.25
N PHE A 215 -15.84 -14.77 -1.08
CA PHE A 215 -15.95 -16.12 -1.66
C PHE A 215 -14.83 -17.03 -1.16
N VAL A 216 -13.63 -16.50 -0.96
CA VAL A 216 -12.43 -17.25 -0.53
C VAL A 216 -12.62 -17.92 0.84
N PRO A 217 -12.85 -17.18 1.94
CA PRO A 217 -13.05 -17.81 3.25
C PRO A 217 -14.33 -18.66 3.29
N ALA A 218 -15.39 -18.28 2.57
CA ALA A 218 -16.63 -19.05 2.52
C ALA A 218 -16.47 -20.46 1.91
N HIS A 219 -15.46 -20.65 1.04
CA HIS A 219 -15.19 -21.91 0.35
C HIS A 219 -13.88 -22.57 0.78
N ASN A 220 -13.25 -22.10 1.87
CA ASN A 220 -11.95 -22.59 2.35
C ASN A 220 -10.86 -22.59 1.25
N ILE A 221 -10.88 -21.60 0.36
CA ILE A 221 -9.85 -21.47 -0.67
C ILE A 221 -8.57 -20.98 0.00
N THR A 222 -7.49 -21.73 -0.16
CA THR A 222 -6.18 -21.39 0.40
C THR A 222 -5.41 -20.43 -0.49
N PHE A 223 -4.51 -19.66 0.12
CA PHE A 223 -3.50 -18.90 -0.61
C PHE A 223 -2.64 -19.82 -1.51
N PRO A 224 -1.96 -19.28 -2.53
CA PRO A 224 -1.02 -20.04 -3.34
C PRO A 224 0.05 -20.72 -2.48
N ASP A 225 0.50 -21.91 -2.88
CA ASP A 225 1.47 -22.72 -2.12
C ASP A 225 2.71 -21.91 -1.73
N TRP A 226 3.25 -21.10 -2.65
CA TRP A 226 4.39 -20.25 -2.38
C TRP A 226 4.17 -19.30 -1.19
N ILE A 227 2.99 -18.68 -1.12
CA ILE A 227 2.61 -17.74 -0.04
C ILE A 227 2.53 -18.50 1.29
N VAL A 228 1.87 -19.67 1.29
CA VAL A 228 1.72 -20.51 2.48
C VAL A 228 3.07 -21.02 2.98
N GLU A 229 3.96 -21.45 2.09
CA GLU A 229 5.30 -21.90 2.42
C GLU A 229 6.18 -20.78 2.96
N ARG A 230 6.12 -19.59 2.34
CA ARG A 230 6.90 -18.44 2.79
C ARG A 230 6.40 -17.93 4.15
N GLU A 231 5.09 -17.88 4.37
CA GLU A 231 4.52 -17.52 5.68
C GLU A 231 5.04 -18.44 6.78
N LYS A 232 4.99 -19.77 6.58
CA LYS A 232 5.52 -20.76 7.52
C LYS A 232 7.02 -20.60 7.78
N GLU A 233 7.80 -20.29 6.75
CA GLU A 233 9.22 -20.04 6.90
C GLU A 233 9.49 -18.78 7.74
N LEU A 234 8.80 -17.67 7.44
CA LEU A 234 8.93 -16.43 8.20
C LEU A 234 8.58 -16.67 9.67
N GLU A 235 7.46 -17.34 9.95
CA GLU A 235 7.06 -17.73 11.30
C GLU A 235 8.12 -18.57 12.01
N TYR A 236 8.70 -19.55 11.32
CA TYR A 236 9.75 -20.43 11.87
C TYR A 236 11.00 -19.65 12.33
N PHE A 237 11.45 -18.67 11.55
CA PHE A 237 12.61 -17.85 11.89
C PHE A 237 12.28 -16.79 12.95
N ILE A 238 11.13 -16.11 12.82
CA ILE A 238 10.66 -15.10 13.78
C ILE A 238 10.47 -15.74 15.17
N SER A 239 9.88 -16.93 15.25
CA SER A 239 9.69 -17.64 16.53
C SER A 239 11.01 -18.01 17.23
N ARG A 240 12.13 -17.97 16.50
CA ARG A 240 13.49 -18.26 17.00
C ARG A 240 14.32 -17.00 17.19
N ASN A 241 13.71 -15.82 17.01
CA ASN A 241 14.41 -14.53 17.02
C ASN A 241 15.58 -14.51 16.00
N GLN A 242 15.39 -15.15 14.86
CA GLN A 242 16.35 -15.22 13.75
C GLN A 242 15.80 -14.45 12.56
N ARG A 243 16.71 -13.91 11.73
CA ARG A 243 16.32 -13.28 10.47
C ARG A 243 16.05 -14.36 9.42
N PRO A 244 14.87 -14.40 8.78
CA PRO A 244 14.62 -15.32 7.69
C PRO A 244 15.55 -15.01 6.50
N PRO A 245 15.99 -16.02 5.75
CA PRO A 245 16.71 -15.79 4.50
C PRO A 245 15.79 -15.06 3.52
N SER A 246 16.37 -14.13 2.76
CA SER A 246 15.65 -13.49 1.65
C SER A 246 15.35 -14.53 0.57
N ARG A 247 14.09 -14.61 0.14
CA ARG A 247 13.70 -15.37 -1.07
C ARG A 247 13.68 -14.49 -2.30
N LEU A 248 13.69 -13.19 -2.08
CA LEU A 248 13.81 -12.19 -3.10
C LEU A 248 15.23 -12.25 -3.67
N SER A 249 15.33 -12.40 -4.99
CA SER A 249 16.63 -12.48 -5.67
C SER A 249 17.44 -11.23 -5.35
N LEU A 250 18.77 -11.35 -5.38
CA LEU A 250 19.75 -10.28 -5.16
C LEU A 250 19.64 -9.18 -6.24
N ARG A 251 18.47 -8.55 -6.38
CA ARG A 251 18.23 -7.36 -7.19
C ARG A 251 18.90 -6.19 -6.48
N GLU A 252 20.19 -6.06 -6.73
CA GLU A 252 21.04 -4.95 -6.27
C GLU A 252 20.61 -3.59 -6.87
N ASP A 253 19.66 -3.57 -7.80
CA ASP A 253 19.21 -2.41 -8.56
C ASP A 253 18.17 -1.54 -7.85
N LEU A 254 17.55 -2.04 -6.76
CA LEU A 254 16.54 -1.32 -5.98
C LEU A 254 17.03 -0.89 -4.59
N ILE A 255 18.21 -1.36 -4.13
CA ILE A 255 18.63 -1.30 -2.72
C ILE A 255 20.10 -0.86 -2.62
N ARG A 256 20.34 0.36 -2.12
CA ARG A 256 21.64 0.87 -1.67
C ARG A 256 21.51 1.82 -0.49
#